data_AF-A0A7R9KNR6-F1
#
_entry.id   AF-A0A7R9KNR6-F1
#
_cell.length_a   1.000
_cell.length_b   1.000
_cell.length_c   1.000
_cell.angle_alpha   90.00
_cell.angle_beta   90.00
_cell.angle_gamma   90.00
#
_symmetry.space_group_name_H-M   'P 1'
#
loop_
_entity.id
_entity.type
_entity.pdbx_description
1 polymer ?
#
loop_
_entity_poly.entity_id
_entity_poly.type
_entity_poly.pdbx_seq_one_letter_code
_entity_poly.pdbx_strand_id
1 'polypeptide(L)' 'MGNKSSLMLQNEEIIAIQTETGFSPSQIERLYSRFTSLDKGDNGTLSREDFLRIPELAINPLGDR' A
#
# COMPACT_ATOMS: atom_id res chain seq x y z
N MET A 1 17.48 -13.18 3.04
CA MET A 1 17.12 -12.95 1.62
C MET A 1 15.95 -11.98 1.59
N GLY A 2 16.09 -10.82 0.97
CA GLY A 2 15.00 -9.86 0.74
C GLY A 2 15.31 -9.15 -0.57
N ASN A 3 14.51 -9.42 -1.60
CA ASN A 3 14.78 -9.00 -2.97
C ASN A 3 14.44 -7.50 -3.10
N LYS A 4 15.46 -6.65 -3.25
CA LYS A 4 15.36 -5.17 -3.28
C LYS A 4 14.80 -4.61 -4.59
N SER A 5 13.97 -5.38 -5.31
CA SER A 5 13.36 -4.92 -6.56
C SER A 5 12.15 -3.99 -6.32
N SER A 6 11.72 -3.82 -5.07
CA SER A 6 10.42 -3.27 -4.69
C SER A 6 10.40 -1.75 -4.41
N LEU A 7 11.32 -0.95 -4.94
CA LEU A 7 11.28 0.52 -4.76
C LEU A 7 10.49 1.25 -5.86
N MET A 8 10.16 0.58 -6.95
CA MET A 8 9.35 1.14 -8.03
C MET A 8 8.35 0.09 -8.52
N LEU A 9 7.08 0.45 -8.49
CA LEU A 9 6.01 -0.29 -9.18
C LEU A 9 6.37 -0.44 -10.66
N GLN A 10 6.40 -1.68 -11.14
CA GLN A 10 6.62 -1.93 -12.55
C GLN A 10 5.33 -1.68 -13.34
N ASN A 11 5.46 -1.30 -14.62
CA ASN A 11 4.30 -1.06 -15.48
C ASN A 11 3.39 -2.30 -15.60
N GLU A 12 3.98 -3.50 -15.60
CA GLU A 12 3.24 -4.76 -15.62
C GLU A 12 2.36 -4.94 -14.37
N GLU A 13 2.88 -4.56 -13.18
CA GLU A 13 2.13 -4.60 -11.93
C GLU A 13 0.99 -3.58 -11.93
N ILE A 14 1.22 -2.37 -12.46
CA ILE A 14 0.18 -1.33 -12.58
C ILE A 14 -0.95 -1.82 -13.48
N ILE A 15 -0.63 -2.44 -14.63
CA ILE A 15 -1.65 -2.97 -15.56
C ILE A 15 -2.44 -4.11 -14.91
N ALA A 16 -1.77 -5.01 -14.20
CA ALA A 16 -2.43 -6.11 -13.49
C ALA A 16 -3.41 -5.59 -12.43
N ILE A 17 -2.96 -4.67 -11.57
CA ILE A 17 -3.79 -4.06 -10.52
C ILE A 17 -4.93 -3.25 -11.13
N GLN A 18 -4.68 -2.49 -12.20
CA GLN A 18 -5.71 -1.75 -12.93
C GLN A 18 -6.78 -2.69 -13.48
N THR A 19 -6.39 -3.84 -14.03
CA THR A 19 -7.34 -4.82 -14.58
C THR A 19 -8.18 -5.46 -13.48
N GLU A 20 -7.58 -5.75 -12.32
CA GLU A 20 -8.26 -6.39 -11.19
C GLU A 20 -9.19 -5.44 -10.42
N THR A 21 -8.76 -4.20 -10.22
CA THR A 21 -9.44 -3.22 -9.34
C THR A 21 -10.24 -2.16 -10.08
N GLY A 22 -9.94 -1.93 -11.37
CA GLY A 22 -10.48 -0.81 -12.15
C GLY A 22 -9.87 0.55 -11.82
N PHE A 23 -8.86 0.63 -10.96
CA PHE A 23 -8.19 1.89 -10.63
C PHE A 23 -7.33 2.41 -11.78
N SER A 24 -7.28 3.75 -11.90
CA SER A 24 -6.37 4.38 -12.85
C SER A 24 -4.90 4.21 -12.38
N PRO A 25 -3.93 4.26 -13.30
CA PRO A 25 -2.51 4.20 -12.95
C PRO A 25 -2.11 5.20 -11.86
N SER A 26 -2.59 6.44 -11.94
CA SER A 26 -2.30 7.48 -10.94
C SER A 26 -2.89 7.18 -9.56
N GLN A 27 -4.04 6.50 -9.50
CA GLN A 27 -4.61 6.05 -8.22
C GLN A 27 -3.75 4.94 -7.61
N ILE A 28 -3.27 4.01 -8.42
CA ILE A 28 -2.40 2.90 -8.01
C ILE A 28 -1.07 3.44 -7.48
N GLU A 29 -0.43 4.35 -8.21
CA GLU A 29 0.82 5.01 -7.78
C GLU A 29 0.63 5.75 -6.45
N ARG A 30 -0.49 6.46 -6.28
CA ARG A 30 -0.80 7.17 -5.03
C ARG A 30 -1.03 6.22 -3.86
N LEU A 31 -1.69 5.08 -4.09
CA LEU A 31 -1.86 4.05 -3.07
C LEU A 31 -0.53 3.42 -2.68
N TYR A 32 0.33 3.13 -3.64
CA TYR A 32 1.66 2.59 -3.39
C TYR A 32 2.57 3.58 -2.66
N SER A 33 2.54 4.87 -3.01
CA SER A 33 3.25 5.91 -2.26
C SER A 33 2.77 6.00 -0.80
N ARG A 34 1.47 5.85 -0.56
CA ARG A 34 0.92 5.77 0.81
C ARG A 34 1.39 4.50 1.53
N PHE A 35 1.38 3.37 0.84
CA PHE A 35 1.85 2.09 1.36
C PHE A 35 3.32 2.18 1.81
N THR A 36 4.22 2.65 0.97
CA THR A 36 5.65 2.80 1.31
C THR A 36 5.89 3.83 2.41
N SER A 37 5.05 4.86 2.49
CA SER A 37 5.10 5.82 3.61
C SER A 37 4.73 5.20 4.95
N LEU A 38 3.88 4.17 4.95
CA LEU A 38 3.40 3.46 6.13
C LEU A 38 4.31 2.28 6.51
N ASP A 39 4.86 1.54 5.55
CA ASP A 39 5.79 0.43 5.79
C ASP A 39 7.14 0.94 6.30
N LYS A 40 7.25 1.14 7.62
CA LYS A 40 8.50 1.53 8.27
C LYS A 40 9.51 0.39 8.39
N GLY A 41 9.06 -0.85 8.19
CA GLY A 41 9.92 -2.03 8.19
C GLY A 41 10.68 -2.21 6.89
N ASP A 42 10.29 -1.49 5.83
CA ASP A 42 10.77 -1.68 4.44
C ASP A 42 10.74 -3.16 4.04
N ASN A 43 9.71 -3.88 4.50
CA ASN A 43 9.59 -5.32 4.33
C ASN A 43 8.58 -5.70 3.24
N GLY A 44 7.96 -4.71 2.59
CA GLY A 44 6.97 -4.89 1.55
C GLY A 44 5.61 -5.33 2.08
N THR A 45 5.34 -5.13 3.38
CA THR A 45 4.08 -5.48 4.03
C THR A 45 3.67 -4.40 5.05
N LEU A 46 2.38 -4.29 5.35
CA LEU A 46 1.90 -3.42 6.43
C LEU A 46 1.48 -4.27 7.62
N SER A 47 2.10 -4.00 8.77
CA SER A 47 1.68 -4.58 10.04
C SER A 47 0.44 -3.86 10.59
N ARG A 48 -0.23 -4.47 11.58
CA ARG A 48 -1.35 -3.82 12.29
C ARG A 48 -0.94 -2.46 12.87
N GLU A 49 0.28 -2.36 13.38
CA GLU A 49 0.82 -1.13 13.94
C GLU A 49 1.01 -0.04 12.88
N ASP A 50 1.34 -0.41 11.65
CA ASP A 50 1.47 0.55 10.54
C ASP A 50 0.09 1.12 10.14
N PHE A 51 -0.95 0.28 10.15
CA PHE A 51 -2.32 0.75 9.88
C PHE A 51 -2.86 1.69 10.97
N LEU A 52 -2.51 1.47 12.23
CA LEU A 52 -2.91 2.35 13.34
C LEU A 52 -2.30 3.76 13.24
N ARG A 53 -1.28 3.96 12.40
CA ARG A 53 -0.70 5.28 12.13
C ARG A 53 -1.49 6.10 11.14
N ILE A 54 -2.49 5.52 10.47
CA ILE A 54 -3.40 6.27 9.60
C ILE A 54 -4.44 6.93 10.52
N PRO A 55 -4.38 8.26 10.74
CA PRO A 55 -5.23 8.93 11.71
C PRO A 55 -6.72 8.83 11.35
N GLU A 56 -7.05 8.71 10.06
CA GLU A 56 -8.42 8.52 9.56
C GLU A 56 -8.97 7.10 9.84
N LEU A 57 -8.12 6.08 9.96
CA LEU A 57 -8.53 4.72 10.35
C LEU A 57 -8.79 4.61 11.85
N ALA A 58 -8.13 5.42 12.68
CA ALA A 58 -8.44 5.52 14.11
C ALA A 58 -9.85 6.08 14.40
N ILE A 59 -10.48 6.73 13.41
CA ILE A 59 -11.82 7.31 13.48
C ILE A 59 -12.86 6.39 12.79
N ASN A 60 -12.43 5.25 12.21
CA ASN A 60 -13.33 4.34 11.52
C ASN A 60 -14.04 3.39 12.52
N PRO A 61 -15.38 3.40 12.61
CA PRO A 61 -16.14 2.56 13.56
C PRO A 61 -16.07 1.04 13.28
N LEU A 62 -15.25 0.60 12.33
CA LEU A 62 -15.01 -0.81 12.00
C LEU A 62 -13.61 -1.30 12.44
N GLY A 63 -12.79 -0.46 13.09
CA GLY A 63 -11.40 -0.76 13.45
C GLY A 63 -11.20 -1.69 14.66
N ASP A 64 -12.27 -1.94 15.43
CA ASP A 64 -12.28 -2.86 16.56
C ASP A 64 -13.43 -3.86 16.37
N ARG A 65 -13.16 -4.97 15.70
CA ARG A 65 -13.92 -6.21 15.82
C ARG A 65 -12.95 -7.38 15.79
#